data_AF-A0AAD3HH09-F1
#
_entry.id   AF-A0AAD3HH09-F1
#
_cell.length_a   1.000
_cell.length_b   1.000
_cell.length_c   1.000
_cell.angle_alpha   90.00
_cell.angle_beta   90.00
_cell.angle_gamma   90.00
#
_symmetry.space_group_name_H-M   'P 1'
#
loop_
_entity.id
_entity.type
_entity.pdbx_description
1 polymer ?
#
loop_
_entity_poly.entity_id
_entity_poly.type
_entity_poly.pdbx_seq_one_letter_code
_entity_poly.pdbx_strand_id
1 'polypeptide(L)'
;ARAICESLGQSRASIEDKLDGLGYGLNQAYLLFGGALVFVMHGGFAMLAAGAIRSKNAVNILLQTLMDACASAIMWYLIGFGFAYGIGDKPNRFIGDALFGLARAKTHNTGSG
;
A
#
# COMPACT_ATOMS: atom_id res chain seq x y z
N ALA A 1 -46.20 14.98 -1.63
CA ALA A 1 -45.68 13.62 -1.31
C ALA A 1 -44.39 13.30 -2.06
N ARG A 2 -44.35 13.32 -3.40
CA ARG A 2 -43.14 12.96 -4.19
C ARG A 2 -41.91 13.84 -3.93
N ALA A 3 -42.06 15.17 -3.89
CA ALA A 3 -40.95 16.09 -3.60
C ALA A 3 -40.32 15.88 -2.20
N ILE A 4 -41.12 15.51 -1.20
CA ILE A 4 -40.63 15.19 0.15
C ILE A 4 -39.81 13.89 0.13
N CYS A 5 -40.25 12.90 -0.66
CA CYS A 5 -39.51 11.65 -0.88
C CYS A 5 -38.18 11.88 -1.60
N GLU A 6 -38.13 12.75 -2.61
CA GLU A 6 -36.89 13.13 -3.32
C GLU A 6 -35.91 13.89 -2.42
N SER A 7 -36.36 14.86 -1.62
CA SER A 7 -35.49 15.56 -0.67
C SER A 7 -34.95 14.64 0.44
N LEU A 8 -35.77 13.70 0.93
CA LEU A 8 -35.31 12.68 1.88
C LEU A 8 -34.31 11.72 1.23
N GLY A 9 -34.51 11.35 -0.05
CA GLY A 9 -33.58 10.52 -0.82
C GLY A 9 -32.22 11.21 -1.05
N GLN A 10 -32.21 12.49 -1.40
CA GLN A 10 -30.97 13.27 -1.54
C GLN A 10 -30.20 13.39 -0.23
N SER A 11 -30.90 13.60 0.90
CA SER A 11 -30.26 13.67 2.22
C SER A 11 -29.64 12.34 2.62
N ARG A 12 -30.32 11.21 2.37
CA ARG A 12 -29.80 9.86 2.62
C ARG A 12 -28.60 9.52 1.75
N ALA A 13 -28.67 9.80 0.44
CA ALA A 13 -27.56 9.56 -0.48
C ALA A 13 -26.33 10.41 -0.12
N SER A 14 -26.53 11.64 0.35
CA SER A 14 -25.42 12.49 0.82
C SER A 14 -24.80 11.98 2.13
N ILE A 15 -25.60 11.38 3.02
CA ILE A 15 -25.08 10.75 4.25
C ILE A 15 -24.30 9.46 3.93
N GLU A 16 -24.80 8.63 3.01
CA GLU A 16 -24.11 7.42 2.56
C GLU A 16 -22.77 7.75 1.88
N ASP A 17 -22.73 8.75 0.98
CA ASP A 17 -21.48 9.20 0.33
C ASP A 17 -20.45 9.73 1.33
N LYS A 18 -20.90 10.48 2.36
CA LYS A 18 -20.02 10.93 3.45
C LYS A 18 -19.53 9.78 4.32
N LEU A 19 -20.36 8.77 4.56
CA LEU A 19 -20.01 7.58 5.33
C LEU A 19 -18.99 6.73 4.57
N ASP A 20 -19.18 6.54 3.26
CA ASP A 20 -18.26 5.82 2.37
C ASP A 20 -16.93 6.58 2.23
N GLY A 21 -16.98 7.90 2.07
CA GLY A 21 -15.79 8.76 2.02
C GLY A 21 -15.00 8.72 3.33
N LEU A 22 -15.68 8.74 4.48
CA LEU A 22 -15.03 8.62 5.79
C LEU A 22 -14.47 7.21 6.00
N GLY A 23 -15.21 6.17 5.62
CA GLY A 23 -14.78 4.77 5.71
C GLY A 23 -13.53 4.51 4.87
N TYR A 24 -13.48 5.06 3.65
CA TYR A 24 -12.32 4.97 2.78
C TYR A 24 -11.08 5.65 3.38
N GLY A 25 -11.24 6.88 3.88
CA GLY A 25 -10.15 7.62 4.51
C GLY A 25 -9.59 6.92 5.75
N LEU A 26 -10.47 6.38 6.59
CA LEU A 26 -10.08 5.63 7.79
C LEU A 26 -9.37 4.32 7.43
N ASN A 27 -9.88 3.58 6.45
CA ASN A 27 -9.23 2.35 5.99
C ASN A 27 -7.82 2.63 5.44
N GLN A 28 -7.66 3.68 4.64
CA GLN A 28 -6.34 4.07 4.13
C GLN A 28 -5.39 4.46 5.26
N ALA A 29 -5.86 5.26 6.23
CA ALA A 29 -5.07 5.63 7.40
C ALA A 29 -4.68 4.41 8.24
N TYR A 30 -5.58 3.44 8.40
CA TYR A 30 -5.32 2.18 9.10
C TYR A 30 -4.23 1.35 8.41
N LEU A 31 -4.29 1.22 7.08
CA LEU A 31 -3.26 0.52 6.31
C LEU A 31 -1.89 1.21 6.41
N LEU A 32 -1.86 2.54 6.32
CA LEU A 32 -0.61 3.31 6.48
C LEU A 32 -0.05 3.20 7.90
N PHE A 33 -0.92 3.24 8.91
CA PHE A 33 -0.55 3.05 10.31
C PHE A 33 -0.01 1.63 10.57
N GLY A 34 -0.68 0.60 10.03
CA GLY A 34 -0.19 -0.78 10.07
C GLY A 34 1.18 -0.93 9.40
N GLY A 35 1.37 -0.30 8.24
CA GLY A 35 2.67 -0.25 7.57
C GLY A 35 3.77 0.42 8.42
N ALA A 36 3.45 1.52 9.10
CA ALA A 36 4.39 2.20 10.01
C ALA A 36 4.80 1.30 11.19
N LEU A 37 3.87 0.52 11.76
CA LEU A 37 4.18 -0.44 12.83
C LEU A 37 5.11 -1.56 12.36
N VAL A 38 4.98 -2.03 11.12
CA VAL A 38 5.88 -3.04 10.54
C VAL A 38 7.30 -2.49 10.33
N PHE A 39 7.44 -1.23 9.92
CA PHE A 39 8.75 -0.57 9.84
C PHE A 39 9.43 -0.50 11.21
N VAL A 40 8.67 -0.27 12.28
CA VAL A 40 9.19 -0.29 13.65
C VAL A 40 9.72 -1.68 14.04
N MET A 41 9.19 -2.77 13.48
CA MET A 41 9.69 -4.13 13.75
C MET A 41 11.10 -4.38 13.20
N HIS A 42 11.38 -3.88 11.99
CA HIS A 42 12.67 -4.08 11.32
C HIS A 42 13.81 -3.36 12.06
N GLY A 43 13.54 -2.12 12.51
CA GLY A 43 14.50 -1.35 13.32
C GLY A 43 14.52 -1.73 14.80
N GLY A 44 13.37 -2.15 15.36
CA GLY A 44 13.20 -2.39 16.79
C GLY A 44 14.02 -3.58 17.30
N PHE A 45 14.03 -4.69 16.57
CA PHE A 45 14.85 -5.84 16.93
C PHE A 45 16.35 -5.57 16.72
N ALA A 46 16.68 -4.79 15.68
CA ALA A 46 18.06 -4.43 15.41
C ALA A 46 18.66 -3.50 16.48
N MET A 47 17.87 -2.59 17.05
CA MET A 47 18.30 -1.73 18.16
C MET A 47 18.54 -2.55 19.45
N LEU A 48 17.65 -3.51 19.75
CA LEU A 48 17.83 -4.43 20.88
C LEU A 48 19.06 -5.33 20.69
N ALA A 49 19.29 -5.83 19.47
CA ALA A 49 20.46 -6.64 19.14
C ALA A 49 21.76 -5.82 19.22
N ALA A 50 21.78 -4.58 18.70
CA ALA A 50 22.93 -3.67 18.75
C ALA A 50 23.34 -3.31 20.19
N GLY A 51 22.39 -3.23 21.13
CA GLY A 51 22.67 -3.00 22.55
C GLY A 51 23.34 -4.18 23.27
N ALA A 52 23.25 -5.40 22.73
CA ALA A 52 23.77 -6.62 23.35
C ALA A 52 25.11 -7.11 22.76
N ILE A 53 25.60 -6.49 21.67
CA ILE A 53 26.83 -6.91 20.96
C ILE A 53 27.98 -5.90 21.10
N ARG A 54 29.21 -6.41 20.98
CA ARG A 54 30.45 -5.61 21.03
C ARG A 54 30.44 -4.52 19.95
N SER A 55 30.78 -3.29 20.35
CA SER A 55 30.72 -2.06 19.53
C SER A 55 31.38 -2.15 18.15
N LYS A 56 32.39 -3.01 17.98
CA LYS A 56 33.06 -3.24 16.69
C LYS A 56 32.19 -3.91 15.62
N ASN A 57 31.18 -4.70 16.01
CA ASN A 57 30.29 -5.41 15.06
C ASN A 57 28.85 -4.87 15.05
N ALA A 58 28.48 -4.04 16.02
CA ALA A 58 27.16 -3.40 16.10
C ALA A 58 26.86 -2.54 14.86
N VAL A 59 27.87 -1.82 14.35
CA VAL A 59 27.74 -0.96 13.17
C VAL A 59 27.41 -1.75 11.90
N ASN A 60 28.00 -2.94 11.73
CA ASN A 60 27.74 -3.78 10.55
C ASN A 60 26.29 -4.30 10.54
N ILE A 61 25.77 -4.70 11.70
CA ILE A 61 24.38 -5.17 11.83
C ILE A 61 23.39 -4.02 11.65
N LEU A 62 23.69 -2.82 12.18
CA LEU A 62 22.86 -1.62 11.97
C LEU A 62 22.81 -1.17 10.50
N LEU A 63 23.89 -1.35 9.74
CA LEU A 63 23.86 -1.10 8.29
C LEU A 63 23.00 -2.13 7.55
N GLN A 64 23.00 -3.40 7.97
CA GLN A 64 22.17 -4.43 7.35
C GLN A 64 20.66 -4.12 7.48
N THR A 65 20.19 -3.67 8.65
CA THR A 65 18.78 -3.27 8.85
C THR A 65 18.37 -2.09 7.96
N LEU A 66 19.27 -1.11 7.77
CA LEU A 66 19.00 0.02 6.89
C LEU A 66 18.93 -0.42 5.41
N MET A 67 19.87 -1.28 5.00
CA MET A 67 19.89 -1.84 3.65
C MET A 67 18.66 -2.69 3.36
N ASP A 68 18.16 -3.44 4.34
CA ASP A 68 16.94 -4.25 4.23
C ASP A 68 15.68 -3.39 4.07
N ALA A 69 15.58 -2.28 4.81
CA ALA A 69 14.50 -1.29 4.64
C ALA A 69 14.52 -0.63 3.24
N CYS A 70 15.71 -0.32 2.71
CA CYS A 70 15.83 0.21 1.35
C CYS A 70 15.54 -0.86 0.27
N ALA A 71 16.05 -2.07 0.45
CA ALA A 71 15.89 -3.16 -0.51
C ALA A 71 14.43 -3.62 -0.61
N SER A 72 13.71 -3.70 0.52
CA SER A 72 12.28 -4.03 0.54
C SER A 72 11.42 -3.01 -0.22
N ALA A 73 11.70 -1.70 -0.08
CA ALA A 73 11.00 -0.66 -0.83
C ALA A 73 11.24 -0.76 -2.35
N ILE A 74 12.49 -1.00 -2.76
CA ILE A 74 12.86 -1.15 -4.17
C ILE A 74 12.24 -2.43 -4.77
N MET A 75 12.28 -3.54 -4.03
CA MET A 75 11.72 -4.82 -4.48
C MET A 75 10.19 -4.76 -4.58
N TRP A 76 9.52 -4.08 -3.66
CA TRP A 76 8.08 -3.84 -3.72
C TRP A 76 7.68 -2.99 -4.93
N TYR A 77 8.47 -1.95 -5.23
CA TYR A 77 8.23 -1.08 -6.38
C TYR A 77 8.42 -1.80 -7.73
N LEU A 78 9.48 -2.59 -7.87
CA LEU A 78 9.80 -3.26 -9.13
C LEU A 78 8.92 -4.48 -9.41
N ILE A 79 8.79 -5.37 -8.42
CA ILE A 79 8.19 -6.70 -8.59
C ILE A 79 6.91 -6.85 -7.76
N GLY A 80 6.88 -6.32 -6.54
CA GLY A 80 5.76 -6.51 -5.60
C GLY A 80 4.41 -6.02 -6.13
N PHE A 81 4.38 -4.83 -6.74
CA PHE A 81 3.13 -4.29 -7.30
C PHE A 81 2.63 -5.10 -8.50
N GLY A 82 3.53 -5.56 -9.37
CA GLY A 82 3.18 -6.39 -10.52
C GLY A 82 2.74 -7.79 -10.13
N PHE A 83 3.32 -8.38 -9.09
CA PHE A 83 2.92 -9.71 -8.63
C PHE A 83 1.57 -9.70 -7.87
N ALA A 84 1.33 -8.69 -7.04
CA ALA A 84 0.12 -8.61 -6.21
C ALA A 84 -1.11 -8.06 -6.95
N TYR A 85 -0.91 -7.12 -7.88
CA TYR A 85 -1.99 -6.43 -8.59
C TYR A 85 -1.90 -6.53 -10.12
N GLY A 86 -0.97 -7.34 -10.65
CA GLY A 86 -0.83 -7.54 -12.08
C GLY A 86 -2.03 -8.24 -12.68
N ILE A 87 -2.74 -7.51 -13.55
CA ILE A 87 -3.85 -8.04 -14.35
C ILE A 87 -3.37 -7.96 -15.81
N GLY A 88 -2.84 -9.07 -16.33
CA GLY A 88 -2.54 -9.18 -17.76
C GLY A 88 -3.70 -9.74 -18.56
N ASP A 89 -3.53 -9.71 -19.89
CA ASP A 89 -4.56 -10.07 -20.87
C ASP A 89 -4.98 -11.55 -20.82
N LYS A 90 -4.27 -12.40 -20.05
CA LYS A 90 -4.60 -13.81 -19.80
C LYS A 90 -4.50 -14.10 -18.30
N PRO A 91 -5.57 -13.94 -17.50
CA PRO A 91 -5.48 -14.06 -16.05
C PRO A 91 -5.25 -15.51 -15.62
N ASN A 92 -4.01 -15.84 -15.26
CA ASN A 92 -3.67 -17.05 -14.50
C ASN A 92 -3.77 -16.78 -12.99
N ARG A 93 -4.54 -17.61 -12.27
CA ARG A 93 -4.91 -17.43 -10.84
C ARG A 93 -3.74 -17.52 -9.84
N PHE A 94 -2.52 -17.67 -10.32
CA PHE A 94 -1.33 -17.93 -9.50
C PHE A 94 -0.32 -16.76 -9.50
N ILE A 95 -0.17 -16.01 -10.61
CA ILE A 95 0.86 -14.97 -10.75
C ILE A 95 0.29 -13.83 -11.61
N GLY A 96 0.40 -12.59 -11.12
CA GLY A 96 0.20 -11.40 -11.94
C GLY A 96 1.33 -11.23 -12.96
N ASP A 97 0.97 -11.09 -14.23
CA ASP A 97 1.87 -11.08 -15.40
C ASP A 97 2.08 -9.66 -15.99
N ALA A 98 1.43 -8.65 -15.43
CA ALA A 98 1.50 -7.26 -15.89
C ALA A 98 1.71 -6.28 -14.72
N LEU A 99 2.02 -5.01 -15.03
CA LEU A 99 2.12 -3.90 -14.05
C LEU A 99 3.40 -3.87 -13.17
N PHE A 100 4.50 -4.46 -13.65
CA PHE A 100 5.82 -4.28 -13.04
C PHE A 100 6.30 -2.83 -13.16
N GLY A 101 6.81 -2.26 -12.06
CA GLY A 101 7.41 -0.91 -12.05
C GLY A 101 6.49 0.25 -12.46
N LEU A 102 5.16 0.11 -12.28
CA LEU A 102 4.18 1.12 -12.71
C LEU A 102 4.19 1.40 -14.23
N ALA A 103 4.77 0.53 -15.05
CA ALA A 103 4.98 0.76 -16.48
C ALA A 103 3.68 0.93 -17.29
N ARG A 104 2.52 0.50 -16.77
CA ARG A 104 1.20 0.69 -17.40
C ARG A 104 0.38 1.84 -16.80
N ALA A 105 1.03 2.81 -16.14
CA ALA A 105 0.36 4.04 -15.69
C ALA A 105 -0.01 5.01 -16.84
N LYS A 106 0.42 4.74 -18.08
CA LYS A 106 0.09 5.57 -19.27
C LYS A 106 -0.61 4.76 -20.37
N THR A 107 -1.83 4.28 -20.09
CA THR A 107 -2.74 3.83 -21.18
C THR A 107 -4.20 4.15 -20.87
N HIS A 108 -4.50 5.40 -20.53
CA HIS A 108 -5.90 5.84 -20.39
C HIS A 108 -6.21 7.19 -21.05
N ASN A 109 -5.45 7.62 -22.07
CA ASN A 109 -5.76 8.83 -22.84
C ASN A 109 -5.24 8.78 -24.29
N THR A 110 -5.63 7.78 -25.08
CA THR A 110 -5.70 7.86 -26.55
C THR A 110 -6.73 6.83 -26.99
N GLY A 111 -7.89 7.32 -27.45
CA GLY A 111 -9.05 6.49 -27.76
C GLY A 111 -8.87 5.60 -28.98
N SER A 112 -9.86 4.72 -29.17
CA SER A 112 -10.58 4.49 -30.42
C SER A 112 -11.40 3.20 -30.31
N GLY A 113 -12.73 3.29 -30.52
CA GLY A 113 -13.61 2.15 -30.81
C GLY A 113 -14.53 1.75 -29.68
#